data_AF-A0A1S8IWF5-F1
#
_entry.id   AF-A0A1S8IWF5-F1
#
_cell.length_a   1.000
_cell.length_b   1.000
_cell.length_c   1.000
_cell.angle_alpha   90.00
_cell.angle_beta   90.00
_cell.angle_gamma   90.00
#
_symmetry.space_group_name_H-M   'P 1'
#
loop_
_entity.id
_entity.type
_entity.pdbx_description
1 polymer ?
#
loop_
_entity_poly.entity_id
_entity_poly.type
_entity_poly.pdbx_seq_one_letter_code
_entity_poly.pdbx_strand_id
1 'polypeptide(L)' 'EIIGFMIQNEESDDTWSIFFEYLKERGLKGTELIISDAHKGLVSAIRKSFTNASWRCQVHFLRNIFSSIPKKNSKP' A
#
# COMPACT_ATOMS: atom_id res chain seq x y z
N GLU A 1 -12.48 0.62 12.40
CA GLU A 1 -13.50 -0.25 11.78
C GLU A 1 -12.85 -1.07 10.68
N ILE A 2 -13.27 -2.31 10.45
CA ILE A 2 -12.79 -3.14 9.34
C ILE A 2 -13.86 -3.10 8.25
N ILE A 3 -13.52 -2.53 7.09
CA ILE A 3 -14.49 -2.32 6.00
C ILE A 3 -14.49 -3.44 4.96
N GLY A 4 -13.49 -4.31 4.91
CA GLY A 4 -13.44 -5.43 3.96
C GLY A 4 -12.33 -6.41 4.26
N PHE A 5 -12.53 -7.65 3.81
CA PHE A 5 -11.56 -8.74 3.89
C PHE A 5 -11.81 -9.68 2.70
N MET A 6 -10.75 -10.15 2.07
CA MET A 6 -10.83 -11.04 0.91
C MET A 6 -9.64 -11.98 0.90
N ILE A 7 -9.89 -13.26 0.65
CA ILE A 7 -8.86 -14.28 0.52
C ILE A 7 -8.51 -14.39 -0.97
N GLN A 8 -7.22 -14.34 -1.28
CA GLN A 8 -6.68 -14.45 -2.64
C GLN A 8 -5.44 -15.36 -2.63
N ASN A 9 -5.11 -15.94 -3.79
CA ASN A 9 -4.00 -16.89 -3.90
C ASN A 9 -2.62 -16.23 -3.90
N GLU A 10 -2.53 -14.98 -4.35
CA GLU A 10 -1.27 -14.22 -4.45
C GLU A 10 -1.51 -12.72 -4.28
N GLU A 11 -0.43 -11.95 -4.08
CA GLU A 11 -0.45 -10.49 -3.99
C GLU A 11 -0.18 -9.82 -5.35
N SER A 12 -1.05 -10.05 -6.33
CA SER A 12 -0.92 -9.47 -7.67
C SER A 12 -1.67 -8.15 -7.85
N ASP A 13 -1.36 -7.42 -8.92
CA ASP A 13 -2.13 -6.24 -9.32
C ASP A 13 -3.63 -6.56 -9.52
N ASP A 14 -3.95 -7.70 -10.14
CA ASP A 14 -5.32 -8.11 -10.40
C ASP A 14 -6.08 -8.40 -9.09
N THR A 15 -5.48 -9.15 -8.17
CA THR A 15 -6.10 -9.50 -6.87
C THR A 15 -6.40 -8.26 -6.03
N TRP A 16 -5.48 -7.30 -5.96
CA TRP A 16 -5.71 -6.02 -5.28
C TRP A 16 -6.73 -5.14 -5.98
N SER A 17 -6.75 -5.14 -7.32
CA SER A 17 -7.74 -4.39 -8.10
C SER A 17 -9.15 -4.91 -7.86
N ILE A 18 -9.35 -6.23 -7.82
CA ILE A 18 -10.63 -6.86 -7.47
C ILE A 18 -11.06 -6.44 -6.06
N PHE A 19 -10.14 -6.44 -5.09
CA PHE A 19 -10.46 -6.02 -3.73
C PHE A 19 -10.84 -4.54 -3.64
N PHE A 20 -10.16 -3.65 -4.36
CA PHE A 20 -10.49 -2.23 -4.39
C PHE A 20 -11.82 -1.95 -5.08
N GLU A 21 -12.14 -2.67 -6.14
CA GLU A 21 -13.43 -2.57 -6.81
C GLU A 21 -14.56 -3.01 -5.87
N TYR A 22 -14.39 -4.14 -5.19
CA TYR A 22 -15.31 -4.60 -4.15
C TYR A 22 -15.59 -3.53 -3.07
N LEU A 23 -14.57 -2.79 -2.63
CA LEU A 23 -14.76 -1.70 -1.67
C LEU A 23 -15.52 -0.51 -2.28
N LYS A 24 -15.25 -0.16 -3.54
CA LYS A 24 -15.92 0.94 -4.25
C LYS A 24 -17.38 0.63 -4.53
N GLU A 25 -17.70 -0.59 -4.94
CA GLU A 25 -19.08 -1.06 -5.14
C GLU A 25 -19.90 -0.96 -3.85
N ARG A 26 -19.25 -1.19 -2.71
CA ARG A 26 -19.83 -1.00 -1.37
C ARG A 26 -19.94 0.46 -0.92
N GLY A 27 -19.51 1.41 -1.75
CA GLY A 27 -19.64 2.84 -1.52
C GLY A 27 -18.38 3.55 -1.06
N LEU A 28 -17.21 2.92 -1.05
CA LEU A 28 -15.95 3.62 -0.77
C LEU A 28 -15.69 4.65 -1.87
N LYS A 29 -15.72 5.94 -1.50
CA LYS A 29 -15.55 7.09 -2.40
C LYS A 29 -14.75 8.17 -1.69
N GLY A 30 -14.12 9.05 -2.47
CA GLY A 30 -13.38 10.20 -1.93
C GLY A 30 -12.11 9.82 -1.15
N THR A 31 -11.48 8.69 -1.47
CA THR A 31 -10.22 8.29 -0.84
C THR A 31 -9.11 9.28 -1.20
N GLU A 32 -8.58 9.99 -0.21
CA GLU A 32 -7.49 10.97 -0.40
C GLU A 32 -6.11 10.41 0.00
N LEU A 33 -6.08 9.43 0.91
CA LEU A 33 -4.84 8.88 1.46
C LEU A 33 -4.94 7.35 1.62
N ILE A 34 -3.91 6.66 1.14
CA ILE A 34 -3.76 5.22 1.29
C ILE A 34 -2.43 4.94 1.97
N ILE A 35 -2.47 4.21 3.09
CA ILE A 35 -1.28 3.79 3.84
C ILE A 35 -1.21 2.27 3.76
N SER A 36 -0.23 1.76 3.02
CA SER A 36 0.00 0.32 2.87
C SER A 36 1.49 0.01 2.72
N ASP A 37 1.87 -1.27 2.76
CA ASP A 37 3.21 -1.67 2.34
C ASP A 37 3.44 -1.40 0.83
N ALA A 38 4.67 -1.69 0.37
CA ALA A 38 5.14 -1.36 -0.98
C ALA A 38 5.21 -2.59 -1.92
N HIS A 39 4.41 -3.63 -1.69
CA HIS A 39 4.33 -4.77 -2.59
C HIS A 39 3.98 -4.32 -4.01
N LYS A 40 4.73 -4.80 -5.02
CA LYS A 40 4.63 -4.27 -6.40
C LYS A 40 3.21 -4.36 -6.97
N GLY A 41 2.51 -5.47 -6.73
CA GLY A 41 1.12 -5.66 -7.16
C GLY A 41 0.18 -4.64 -6.51
N LEU A 42 0.33 -4.42 -5.21
CA LEU A 42 -0.46 -3.46 -4.45
C LEU A 42 -0.24 -2.02 -4.94
N VAL A 43 1.02 -1.62 -5.13
CA VAL A 43 1.36 -0.28 -5.64
C VAL A 43 0.75 -0.04 -7.02
N SER A 44 0.82 -1.04 -7.90
CA SER A 44 0.23 -0.96 -9.24
C SER A 44 -1.29 -0.80 -9.16
N ALA A 45 -1.96 -1.63 -8.37
CA ALA A 45 -3.41 -1.59 -8.20
C ALA A 45 -3.88 -0.27 -7.57
N ILE A 46 -3.15 0.28 -6.59
CA ILE A 46 -3.46 1.57 -5.97
C ILE A 46 -3.42 2.69 -7.01
N ARG A 47 -2.36 2.74 -7.81
CA ARG A 47 -2.20 3.77 -8.86
C ARG A 47 -3.31 3.71 -9.92
N LYS A 48 -3.79 2.51 -10.24
CA LYS A 48 -4.92 2.31 -11.17
C LYS A 48 -6.26 2.67 -10.53
N SER A 49 -6.49 2.23 -9.29
CA SER A 49 -7.79 2.35 -8.62
C SER A 49 -8.05 3.72 -8.01
N PHE A 50 -7.02 4.44 -7.57
CA PHE A 50 -7.15 5.68 -6.80
C PHE A 50 -6.23 6.77 -7.35
N THR A 51 -6.59 7.31 -8.52
CA THR A 51 -5.77 8.30 -9.24
C THR A 51 -5.56 9.62 -8.50
N ASN A 52 -6.48 9.98 -7.59
CA ASN A 52 -6.43 11.22 -6.81
C ASN A 52 -5.96 11.03 -5.37
N ALA A 53 -5.59 9.79 -4.98
CA ALA A 53 -5.14 9.51 -3.63
C ALA A 53 -3.62 9.60 -3.53
N SER A 54 -3.13 10.19 -2.44
CA SER A 54 -1.74 10.06 -2.03
C SER A 54 -1.50 8.66 -1.45
N TRP A 55 -0.35 8.07 -1.74
CA TRP A 55 0.02 6.76 -1.22
C TRP A 55 1.46 6.72 -0.70
N ARG A 56 1.62 6.35 0.58
CA ARG A 56 2.92 6.03 1.19
C ARG A 56 2.75 5.41 2.58
N CYS A 57 3.60 4.46 2.95
CA CYS A 57 3.78 4.07 4.35
C CYS A 57 5.02 4.73 4.96
N GLN A 58 4.80 5.60 5.95
CA GLN A 58 5.86 6.31 6.67
C GLN A 58 6.76 5.35 7.46
N VAL A 59 6.19 4.30 8.06
CA VAL A 59 6.96 3.32 8.84
C VAL A 59 7.96 2.58 7.95
N HIS A 60 7.51 2.04 6.82
CA HIS A 60 8.40 1.36 5.87
C HIS A 60 9.42 2.33 5.28
N PHE A 61 9.03 3.57 4.98
CA PHE A 61 9.96 4.57 4.48
C PHE A 61 11.08 4.87 5.48
N LEU A 62 10.74 5.14 6.75
CA LEU A 62 11.71 5.37 7.80
C LEU A 62 12.59 4.14 8.04
N ARG A 63 12.01 2.94 8.03
CA ARG A 63 12.77 1.69 8.21
C ARG A 63 13.77 1.48 7.08
N ASN A 64 13.40 1.77 5.84
CA ASN A 64 14.30 1.72 4.70
C ASN A 64 15.44 2.72 4.86
N ILE A 65 15.15 3.97 5.26
CA ILE A 65 16.19 4.97 5.54
C ILE A 65 17.15 4.47 6.63
N PHE A 66 16.62 4.04 7.78
CA PHE A 66 17.45 3.54 8.88
C PHE A 66 18.24 2.28 8.52
N SER A 67 17.77 1.47 7.56
CA SER A 67 18.52 0.31 7.07
C SER A 67 19.73 0.69 6.21
N SER A 68 19.70 1.85 5.56
CA SER A 68 20.78 2.34 4.69
C SER A 68 21.77 3.25 5.43
N ILE A 69 21.41 3.75 6.61
CA ILE A 69 22.29 4.60 7.42
C ILE A 69 23.25 3.71 8.23
N PRO A 70 24.55 4.06 8.31
CA PRO A 70 25.50 3.35 9.15
C PRO A 70 25.06 3.34 10.61
N LYS A 71 25.23 2.21 11.30
CA LYS A 71 24.91 2.13 12.73
C LYS A 71 25.80 3.09 13.50
N LYS A 72 25.27 3.66 14.60
CA LYS A 72 26.08 4.49 15.49
C LYS A 72 27.34 3.71 15.91
N ASN A 73 28.51 4.26 15.58
CA ASN A 73 29.85 3.68 15.79
C ASN A 73 30.32 2.60 14.79
N SER A 74 29.72 2.46 13.61
CA SER A 74 30.34 1.66 12.54
C SER A 74 31.59 2.38 12.02
N LYS A 75 32.70 1.64 11.90
CA LYS A 75 33.88 2.12 11.17
C LYS A 75 33.51 2.41 9.71
N PRO A 76 34.13 3.43 9.07
CA PRO A 76 33.86 3.79 7.69
C PRO A 76 34.09 2.61 6.73
#